data_AF-A0A3B9XW82-F1
#
_entry.id   AF-A0A3B9XW82-F1
#
_cell.length_a   1.000
_cell.length_b   1.000
_cell.length_c   1.000
_cell.angle_alpha   90.00
_cell.angle_beta   90.00
_cell.angle_gamma   90.00
#
_symmetry.space_group_name_H-M   'P 1'
#
loop_
_entity.id
_entity.type
_entity.pdbx_description
1 polymer ?
#
loop_
_entity_poly.entity_id
_entity_poly.type
_entity_poly.pdbx_seq_one_letter_code
_entity_poly.pdbx_strand_id
1 'polypeptide(L)'
;MNTPLSGPELVKLKQRVVDNFSSSNWRELGALVDMMDEVERHPRLLRSLGFGDEDYEGLALTFLRRMVGDNYERLAIVQQYVDSICPETGEYVSSQETQGRKIVFSPNIFQVPEGEIDNSLISVMMPFDMAMTPVYDSIKAAASSAGFKCVRADDIWDHSTVIQDVFSLIFRSLIVVCDFTGKNPNVFYEAGIAHTLGKHVVPITQSEYDIPFDLKHHRYAKYLNNGEGLAALSQTLTGRFKGLSGGVVW
;
A
#
# COMPACT_ATOMS: atom_id res chain seq x y z
N MET A 1 0.46 5.03 -40.83
CA MET A 1 -0.86 4.64 -40.32
C MET A 1 -0.82 4.83 -38.82
N ASN A 2 -1.84 5.45 -38.22
CA ASN A 2 -1.89 5.65 -36.78
C ASN A 2 -2.16 4.30 -36.13
N THR A 3 -1.18 3.76 -35.41
CA THR A 3 -1.38 2.61 -34.55
C THR A 3 -2.44 2.98 -33.49
N PRO A 4 -3.45 2.14 -33.25
CA PRO A 4 -4.54 2.41 -32.31
C PRO A 4 -4.07 2.50 -30.85
N LEU A 5 -2.85 2.03 -30.58
CA LEU A 5 -2.21 2.04 -29.27
C LEU A 5 -1.02 3.00 -29.26
N SER A 6 -1.03 3.99 -28.38
CA SER A 6 0.12 4.90 -28.21
C SER A 6 1.32 4.18 -27.58
N GLY A 7 2.52 4.76 -27.73
CA GLY A 7 3.74 4.22 -27.12
C GLY A 7 3.61 4.00 -25.59
N PRO A 8 3.15 5.00 -24.81
CA PRO A 8 2.94 4.83 -23.37
C PRO A 8 1.92 3.75 -23.00
N GLU A 9 0.82 3.62 -23.75
CA GLU A 9 -0.19 2.58 -23.50
C GLU A 9 0.36 1.18 -23.79
N LEU A 10 1.14 1.03 -24.86
CA LEU A 10 1.81 -0.23 -25.18
C LEU A 10 2.81 -0.65 -24.09
N VAL A 11 3.56 0.30 -23.52
CA VAL A 11 4.49 0.03 -22.41
C VAL A 11 3.74 -0.43 -21.16
N LYS A 12 2.62 0.22 -20.81
CA LYS A 12 1.77 -0.17 -19.67
C LYS A 12 1.17 -1.58 -19.86
N LEU A 13 0.63 -1.84 -21.05
CA LEU A 13 0.07 -3.15 -21.40
C LEU A 13 1.15 -4.25 -21.31
N LYS A 14 2.35 -3.98 -21.84
CA LYS A 14 3.51 -4.86 -21.75
C LYS A 14 3.89 -5.18 -20.32
N GLN A 15 3.93 -4.19 -19.43
CA GLN A 15 4.32 -4.41 -18.03
C GLN A 15 3.38 -5.41 -17.36
N ARG A 16 2.07 -5.22 -17.51
CA ARG A 16 1.04 -6.13 -16.97
C ARG A 16 1.19 -7.55 -17.49
N VAL A 17 1.47 -7.70 -18.79
CA VAL A 17 1.70 -9.00 -19.43
C VAL A 17 2.97 -9.65 -18.90
N VAL A 18 4.09 -8.92 -18.82
CA VAL A 18 5.38 -9.47 -18.37
C VAL A 18 5.29 -9.96 -16.93
N ASP A 19 4.59 -9.22 -16.07
CA ASP A 19 4.51 -9.53 -14.64
C ASP A 19 3.55 -10.70 -14.32
N ASN A 20 2.59 -11.01 -15.21
CA ASN A 20 1.47 -11.91 -14.89
C ASN A 20 1.22 -13.04 -15.91
N PHE A 21 1.69 -12.95 -17.16
CA PHE A 21 1.40 -13.99 -18.16
C PHE A 21 2.21 -15.26 -17.95
N SER A 22 1.51 -16.39 -18.00
CA SER A 22 2.10 -17.70 -18.23
C SER A 22 2.19 -18.03 -19.73
N SER A 23 2.84 -19.15 -20.06
CA SER A 23 2.83 -19.65 -21.43
C SER A 23 1.43 -20.05 -21.93
N SER A 24 0.49 -20.38 -21.03
CA SER A 24 -0.92 -20.64 -21.40
C SER A 24 -1.59 -19.34 -21.83
N ASN A 25 -1.37 -18.26 -21.08
CA ASN A 25 -2.00 -16.96 -21.37
C ASN A 25 -1.58 -16.39 -22.72
N TRP A 26 -0.32 -16.58 -23.11
CA TRP A 26 0.14 -16.23 -24.47
C TRP A 26 -0.59 -17.01 -25.57
N ARG A 27 -0.83 -18.32 -25.37
CA ARG A 27 -1.54 -19.15 -26.35
C ARG A 27 -3.02 -18.79 -26.43
N GLU A 28 -3.66 -18.59 -25.28
CA GLU A 28 -5.06 -18.14 -25.18
C GLU A 28 -5.26 -16.79 -25.86
N LEU A 29 -4.42 -15.80 -25.54
CA LEU A 29 -4.46 -14.50 -26.21
C LEU A 29 -4.20 -14.63 -27.71
N GLY A 30 -3.23 -15.45 -28.10
CA GLY A 30 -2.95 -15.77 -29.50
C GLY A 30 -4.16 -16.37 -30.21
N ALA A 31 -4.89 -17.28 -29.57
CA ALA A 31 -6.10 -17.87 -30.14
C ALA A 31 -7.22 -16.84 -30.31
N LEU A 32 -7.38 -15.90 -29.37
CA LEU A 32 -8.40 -14.84 -29.43
C LEU A 32 -8.19 -13.83 -30.56
N VAL A 33 -6.95 -13.68 -31.05
CA VAL A 33 -6.60 -12.73 -32.13
C VAL A 33 -6.14 -13.42 -33.42
N ASP A 34 -6.37 -14.73 -33.55
CA ASP A 34 -5.99 -15.58 -34.69
C ASP A 34 -4.47 -15.63 -34.97
N MET A 35 -3.66 -15.62 -33.91
CA MET A 35 -2.19 -15.65 -33.94
C MET A 35 -1.57 -16.75 -33.07
N MET A 36 -2.34 -17.76 -32.67
CA MET A 36 -1.84 -18.88 -31.84
C MET A 36 -0.63 -19.58 -32.49
N ASP A 37 -0.73 -19.86 -33.80
CA ASP A 37 0.37 -20.44 -34.59
C ASP A 37 1.65 -19.60 -34.52
N GLU A 38 1.53 -18.27 -34.50
CA GLU A 38 2.67 -17.36 -34.42
C GLU A 38 3.30 -17.37 -33.02
N VAL A 39 2.49 -17.48 -31.97
CA VAL A 39 2.95 -17.62 -30.59
C VAL A 39 3.73 -18.92 -30.41
N GLU A 40 3.20 -20.03 -30.92
CA GLU A 40 3.82 -21.36 -30.77
C GLU A 40 5.10 -21.51 -31.60
N ARG A 41 5.13 -20.91 -32.80
CA ARG A 41 6.31 -20.93 -33.67
C ARG A 41 7.35 -19.89 -33.28
N HIS A 42 7.08 -19.01 -32.32
CA HIS A 42 8.05 -18.01 -31.90
C HIS A 42 9.18 -18.66 -31.09
N PRO A 43 10.41 -18.75 -31.62
CA PRO A 43 11.46 -19.61 -31.08
C PRO A 43 11.95 -19.20 -29.68
N ARG A 44 11.70 -17.95 -29.28
CA ARG A 44 12.23 -17.38 -28.03
C ARG A 44 11.19 -16.90 -27.03
N LEU A 45 9.92 -16.69 -27.40
CA LEU A 45 8.96 -15.94 -26.56
C LEU A 45 8.58 -16.75 -25.32
N LEU A 46 8.06 -17.96 -25.54
CA LEU A 46 7.66 -18.85 -24.45
C LEU A 46 8.88 -19.43 -23.72
N ARG A 47 10.01 -19.56 -24.43
CA ARG A 47 11.26 -20.05 -23.88
C ARG A 47 11.85 -19.06 -22.87
N SER A 48 12.00 -17.79 -23.25
CA SER A 48 12.53 -16.74 -22.36
C SER A 48 11.65 -16.53 -21.14
N LEU A 49 10.32 -16.64 -21.30
CA LEU A 49 9.38 -16.65 -20.17
C LEU A 49 9.65 -17.82 -19.21
N GLY A 50 9.82 -19.02 -19.74
CA GLY A 50 10.06 -20.21 -18.91
C GLY A 50 11.38 -20.21 -18.15
N PHE A 51 12.43 -19.59 -18.70
CA PHE A 51 13.75 -19.48 -18.08
C PHE A 51 13.97 -18.19 -17.28
N GLY A 52 13.05 -17.23 -17.35
CA GLY A 52 13.22 -15.91 -16.72
C GLY A 52 14.32 -15.06 -17.36
N ASP A 53 14.53 -15.18 -18.67
CA ASP A 53 15.56 -14.44 -19.39
C ASP A 53 15.18 -12.96 -19.54
N GLU A 54 16.16 -12.04 -19.44
CA GLU A 54 15.97 -10.59 -19.66
C GLU A 54 15.36 -10.25 -21.03
N ASP A 55 15.59 -11.11 -22.03
CA ASP A 55 15.06 -10.94 -23.38
C ASP A 55 13.53 -11.04 -23.47
N TYR A 56 12.86 -11.63 -22.47
CA TYR A 56 11.41 -11.81 -22.48
C TYR A 56 10.66 -10.49 -22.60
N GLU A 57 11.09 -9.45 -21.88
CA GLU A 57 10.40 -8.16 -21.83
C GLU A 57 10.34 -7.50 -23.21
N GLY A 58 11.46 -7.49 -23.94
CA GLY A 58 11.54 -6.95 -25.29
C GLY A 58 10.76 -7.77 -26.32
N LEU A 59 10.72 -9.09 -26.16
CA LEU A 59 9.93 -9.97 -27.01
C LEU A 59 8.43 -9.78 -26.78
N ALA A 60 7.98 -9.67 -25.53
CA ALA A 60 6.60 -9.39 -25.18
C ALA A 60 6.12 -8.07 -25.78
N LEU A 61 6.92 -6.99 -25.67
CA LEU A 61 6.61 -5.69 -26.25
C LEU A 61 6.39 -5.78 -27.78
N THR A 62 7.32 -6.44 -28.46
CA THR A 62 7.30 -6.60 -29.91
C THR A 62 6.08 -7.41 -30.36
N PHE A 63 5.77 -8.48 -29.63
CA PHE A 63 4.67 -9.37 -29.96
C PHE A 63 3.30 -8.74 -29.69
N LEU A 64 3.14 -8.01 -28.57
CA LEU A 64 1.92 -7.24 -28.29
C LEU A 64 1.65 -6.19 -29.38
N ARG A 65 2.70 -5.48 -29.81
CA ARG A 65 2.58 -4.52 -30.91
C ARG A 65 2.11 -5.19 -32.20
N ARG A 66 2.62 -6.40 -32.50
CA ARG A 66 2.24 -7.18 -33.68
C ARG A 66 0.81 -7.71 -33.59
N MET A 67 0.40 -8.18 -32.41
CA MET A 67 -0.97 -8.66 -32.14
C MET A 67 -2.00 -7.55 -32.35
N VAL A 68 -1.73 -6.35 -31.83
CA VAL A 68 -2.62 -5.19 -31.99
C VAL A 68 -2.59 -4.67 -33.43
N GLY A 69 -1.40 -4.52 -34.02
CA GLY A 69 -1.25 -3.95 -35.36
C GLY A 69 -1.93 -2.60 -35.48
N ASP A 70 -2.58 -2.33 -36.61
CA ASP A 70 -3.43 -1.14 -36.83
C ASP A 70 -4.94 -1.45 -36.64
N ASN A 71 -5.28 -2.50 -35.89
CA ASN A 71 -6.64 -3.01 -35.75
C ASN A 71 -7.23 -2.70 -34.36
N TYR A 72 -8.24 -1.83 -34.31
CA TYR A 72 -8.94 -1.43 -33.08
C TYR A 72 -9.72 -2.58 -32.41
N GLU A 73 -10.26 -3.53 -33.17
CA GLU A 73 -10.97 -4.70 -32.61
C GLU A 73 -9.99 -5.64 -31.90
N ARG A 74 -8.82 -5.88 -32.52
CA ARG A 74 -7.74 -6.64 -31.87
C ARG A 74 -7.24 -5.94 -30.62
N LEU A 75 -7.13 -4.61 -30.64
CA LEU A 75 -6.79 -3.86 -29.44
C LEU A 75 -7.79 -4.11 -28.31
N ALA A 76 -9.10 -4.02 -28.59
CA ALA A 76 -10.13 -4.24 -27.59
C ALA A 76 -10.08 -5.66 -27.01
N ILE A 77 -9.88 -6.69 -27.85
CA ILE A 77 -9.74 -8.08 -27.41
C ILE A 77 -8.50 -8.25 -26.52
N VAL A 78 -7.35 -7.71 -26.95
CA VAL A 78 -6.11 -7.78 -26.17
C VAL A 78 -6.27 -7.09 -24.82
N GLN A 79 -6.84 -5.89 -24.79
CA GLN A 79 -7.10 -5.16 -23.55
C GLN A 79 -8.05 -5.93 -22.64
N GLN A 80 -9.19 -6.40 -23.16
CA GLN A 80 -10.16 -7.16 -22.37
C GLN A 80 -9.57 -8.44 -21.79
N TYR A 81 -8.79 -9.20 -22.57
CA TYR A 81 -8.16 -10.42 -22.07
C TYR A 81 -7.09 -10.10 -21.02
N VAL A 82 -6.20 -9.15 -21.28
CA VAL A 82 -5.18 -8.72 -20.31
C VAL A 82 -5.83 -8.16 -19.04
N ASP A 83 -6.95 -7.44 -19.14
CA ASP A 83 -7.70 -6.96 -17.96
C ASP A 83 -8.28 -8.11 -17.13
N SER A 84 -8.74 -9.18 -17.78
CA SER A 84 -9.32 -10.33 -17.08
C SER A 84 -8.29 -11.23 -16.40
N ILE A 85 -7.06 -11.29 -16.93
CA ILE A 85 -5.97 -12.13 -16.41
C ILE A 85 -5.01 -11.34 -15.51
N CYS A 86 -4.76 -10.08 -15.85
CA CYS A 86 -3.79 -9.20 -15.21
C CYS A 86 -4.53 -7.98 -14.67
N PRO A 87 -5.37 -8.10 -13.62
CA PRO A 87 -6.08 -6.95 -13.05
C PRO A 87 -5.08 -5.81 -12.78
N GLU A 88 -5.50 -4.54 -12.89
CA GLU A 88 -4.64 -3.41 -12.54
C GLU A 88 -3.96 -3.68 -11.20
N THR A 89 -2.65 -3.94 -11.24
CA THR A 89 -1.89 -4.28 -10.04
C THR A 89 -1.57 -2.97 -9.34
N GLY A 90 -2.36 -2.64 -8.31
CA GLY A 90 -1.99 -1.60 -7.36
C GLY A 90 -0.85 -2.06 -6.46
N GLU A 91 -0.16 -1.10 -5.84
CA GLU A 91 0.81 -1.40 -4.80
C GLU A 91 0.12 -1.99 -3.56
N TYR A 92 0.72 -3.03 -2.99
CA TYR A 92 0.23 -3.59 -1.74
C TYR A 92 0.71 -2.73 -0.57
N VAL A 93 -0.21 -1.98 0.02
CA VAL A 93 0.15 -0.97 1.03
C VAL A 93 -0.20 -1.34 2.47
N SER A 94 -0.93 -2.44 2.67
CA SER A 94 -1.36 -2.86 4.00
C SER A 94 -0.20 -3.39 4.83
N SER A 95 -0.24 -3.13 6.14
CA SER A 95 0.75 -3.68 7.08
C SER A 95 0.49 -5.15 7.46
N GLN A 96 -0.68 -5.68 7.08
CA GLN A 96 -1.12 -7.04 7.41
C GLN A 96 -1.57 -7.80 6.18
N GLU A 97 -0.98 -8.98 5.96
CA GLU A 97 -1.51 -9.96 5.02
C GLU A 97 -2.86 -10.47 5.50
N THR A 98 -3.92 -10.12 4.77
CA THR A 98 -5.27 -10.63 5.00
C THR A 98 -5.64 -11.61 3.89
N GLN A 99 -6.13 -12.79 4.28
CA GLN A 99 -6.71 -13.76 3.36
C GLN A 99 -8.15 -13.32 3.05
N GLY A 100 -8.30 -12.42 2.08
CA GLY A 100 -9.59 -11.85 1.70
C GLY A 100 -9.57 -11.22 0.32
N ARG A 101 -10.74 -10.77 -0.15
CA ARG A 101 -10.85 -10.04 -1.40
C ARG A 101 -10.06 -8.73 -1.30
N LYS A 102 -9.17 -8.49 -2.26
CA LYS A 102 -8.42 -7.24 -2.39
C LYS A 102 -9.18 -6.26 -3.27
N ILE A 103 -9.05 -4.97 -2.97
CA ILE A 103 -9.63 -3.87 -3.76
C ILE A 103 -8.47 -2.99 -4.20
N VAL A 104 -8.45 -2.64 -5.49
CA VAL A 104 -7.51 -1.66 -6.04
C VAL A 104 -8.30 -0.39 -6.30
N PHE A 105 -7.79 0.73 -5.80
CA PHE A 105 -8.40 2.05 -5.99
C PHE A 105 -7.31 3.11 -6.05
N SER A 106 -7.61 4.22 -6.70
CA SER A 106 -6.81 5.45 -6.63
C SER A 106 -7.63 6.52 -5.89
N PRO A 107 -7.12 7.10 -4.80
CA PRO A 107 -7.81 8.18 -4.11
C PRO A 107 -7.90 9.42 -5.00
N ASN A 108 -9.02 10.14 -4.97
CA ASN A 108 -9.21 11.39 -5.73
C ASN A 108 -8.71 12.62 -4.95
N ILE A 109 -8.82 12.60 -3.61
CA ILE A 109 -8.46 13.74 -2.75
C ILE A 109 -6.95 13.73 -2.44
N PHE A 110 -6.34 12.55 -2.36
CA PHE A 110 -4.94 12.37 -2.00
C PHE A 110 -4.09 12.07 -3.22
N GLN A 111 -2.91 12.66 -3.26
CA GLN A 111 -1.87 12.21 -4.18
C GLN A 111 -1.16 11.02 -3.53
N VAL A 112 -1.07 9.89 -4.23
CA VAL A 112 -0.32 8.73 -3.74
C VAL A 112 1.16 9.11 -3.73
N PRO A 113 1.85 9.11 -2.56
CA PRO A 113 3.23 9.55 -2.48
C PRO A 113 4.14 8.58 -3.24
N GLU A 114 5.21 9.10 -3.83
CA GLU A 114 6.29 8.28 -4.36
C GLU A 114 7.09 7.64 -3.20
N GLY A 115 7.52 6.39 -3.37
CA GLY A 115 8.39 5.69 -2.43
C GLY A 115 7.73 4.51 -1.70
N GLU A 116 8.57 3.66 -1.14
CA GLU A 116 8.14 2.41 -0.50
C GLU A 116 7.63 2.62 0.94
N ILE A 117 6.93 1.61 1.44
CA ILE A 117 6.57 1.51 2.85
C ILE A 117 7.84 1.32 3.68
N ASP A 118 8.00 2.14 4.72
CA ASP A 118 9.07 1.98 5.70
C ASP A 118 8.58 1.03 6.81
N ASN A 119 9.02 -0.22 6.73
CA ASN A 119 8.71 -1.27 7.73
C ASN A 119 9.31 -0.99 9.12
N SER A 120 10.11 0.08 9.27
CA SER A 120 10.63 0.55 10.55
C SER A 120 9.97 1.85 11.04
N LEU A 121 8.93 2.33 10.35
CA LEU A 121 8.29 3.61 10.67
C LEU A 121 6.99 3.45 11.47
N ILE A 122 6.93 4.17 12.59
CA ILE A 122 5.72 4.44 13.35
C ILE A 122 5.35 5.91 13.17
N SER A 123 4.11 6.17 12.83
CA SER A 123 3.55 7.52 12.84
C SER A 123 2.61 7.74 14.03
N VAL A 124 2.55 8.98 14.51
CA VAL A 124 1.71 9.37 15.67
C VAL A 124 0.72 10.45 15.24
N MET A 125 -0.56 10.11 15.41
CA MET A 125 -1.74 10.95 15.19
C MET A 125 -2.30 11.33 16.56
N MET A 126 -2.22 12.60 16.94
CA MET A 126 -2.56 13.04 18.29
C MET A 126 -3.04 14.49 18.33
N PRO A 127 -3.79 14.91 19.37
CA PRO A 127 -4.16 16.31 19.53
C PRO A 127 -2.94 17.22 19.62
N PHE A 128 -2.99 18.34 18.89
CA PHE A 128 -1.97 19.37 18.94
C PHE A 128 -2.15 20.26 20.18
N ASP A 129 -1.56 19.83 21.30
CA ASP A 129 -1.48 20.58 22.55
C ASP A 129 -0.10 20.37 23.17
N MET A 130 0.52 21.44 23.69
CA MET A 130 1.80 21.37 24.41
C MET A 130 1.74 20.38 25.58
N ALA A 131 0.58 20.23 26.22
CA ALA A 131 0.33 19.26 27.28
C ALA A 131 0.52 17.79 26.84
N MET A 132 0.57 17.54 25.53
CA MET A 132 0.75 16.22 24.94
C MET A 132 2.21 15.91 24.60
N THR A 133 3.13 16.87 24.72
CA THR A 133 4.57 16.65 24.48
C THR A 133 5.12 15.48 25.31
N PRO A 134 4.84 15.36 26.62
CA PRO A 134 5.32 14.22 27.42
C PRO A 134 4.74 12.88 26.96
N VAL A 135 3.51 12.88 26.43
CA VAL A 135 2.87 11.68 25.85
C VAL A 135 3.63 11.25 24.60
N TYR A 136 3.92 12.18 23.70
CA TYR A 136 4.70 11.90 22.48
C TYR A 136 6.10 11.38 22.80
N ASP A 137 6.79 12.01 23.75
CA ASP A 137 8.12 11.57 24.18
C ASP A 137 8.11 10.13 24.71
N SER A 138 7.07 9.76 25.45
CA SER A 138 6.86 8.39 25.93
C SER A 138 6.65 7.39 24.77
N ILE A 139 5.86 7.76 23.77
CA ILE A 139 5.64 6.95 22.55
C ILE A 139 6.94 6.79 21.76
N LYS A 140 7.68 7.88 21.59
CA LYS A 140 8.98 7.90 20.87
C LYS A 140 10.02 7.04 21.58
N ALA A 141 10.08 7.09 22.91
CA ALA A 141 10.94 6.23 23.72
C ALA A 141 10.57 4.74 23.56
N ALA A 142 9.28 4.42 23.50
CA ALA A 142 8.80 3.06 23.29
C ALA A 142 9.15 2.54 21.89
N ALA A 143 8.97 3.38 20.86
CA ALA A 143 9.33 3.06 19.48
C ALA A 143 10.83 2.79 19.35
N SER A 144 11.68 3.68 19.89
CA SER A 144 13.14 3.52 19.90
C SER A 144 13.55 2.22 20.61
N SER A 145 12.95 1.92 21.76
CA SER A 145 13.19 0.68 22.52
C SER A 145 12.73 -0.60 21.79
N ALA A 146 11.86 -0.46 20.80
CA ALA A 146 11.40 -1.52 19.91
C ALA A 146 12.12 -1.54 18.55
N GLY A 147 13.07 -0.64 18.31
CA GLY A 147 13.85 -0.58 17.06
C GLY A 147 13.16 0.17 15.92
N PHE A 148 12.14 0.98 16.22
CA PHE A 148 11.40 1.75 15.23
C PHE A 148 11.78 3.23 15.22
N LYS A 149 11.66 3.86 14.05
CA LYS A 149 11.58 5.31 13.89
C LYS A 149 10.19 5.77 14.26
N CYS A 150 10.08 6.94 14.89
CA CYS A 150 8.81 7.52 15.30
C CYS A 150 8.71 8.97 14.81
N VAL A 151 7.64 9.28 14.10
CA VAL A 151 7.37 10.62 13.54
C VAL A 151 5.96 11.04 13.91
N ARG A 152 5.80 12.26 14.43
CA ARG A 152 4.50 12.87 14.66
C ARG A 152 4.06 13.62 13.41
N ALA A 153 2.77 13.55 13.10
CA ALA A 153 2.21 14.20 11.92
C ALA A 153 2.48 15.72 11.86
N ASP A 154 2.43 16.38 13.02
CA ASP A 154 2.67 17.84 13.14
C ASP A 154 4.12 18.27 12.91
N ASP A 155 5.07 17.33 12.87
CA ASP A 155 6.50 17.64 12.66
C ASP A 155 6.88 17.67 11.16
N ILE A 156 5.93 17.45 10.24
CA ILE A 156 6.14 17.38 8.79
C ILE A 156 5.65 18.65 8.10
N TRP A 157 6.44 19.14 7.12
CA TRP A 157 6.10 20.31 6.33
C TRP A 157 6.61 20.17 4.88
N ASP A 158 6.22 19.08 4.21
CA ASP A 158 6.72 18.75 2.88
C ASP A 158 5.76 19.23 1.77
N HIS A 159 4.46 19.33 2.06
CA HIS A 159 3.43 19.75 1.10
C HIS A 159 2.76 21.07 1.49
N SER A 160 2.10 21.71 0.51
CA SER A 160 1.32 22.93 0.75
C SER A 160 0.03 22.67 1.53
N THR A 161 -0.43 21.42 1.57
CA THR A 161 -1.64 20.99 2.28
C THR A 161 -1.27 20.03 3.41
N VAL A 162 -1.53 20.43 4.66
CA VAL A 162 -1.20 19.64 5.87
C VAL A 162 -1.74 18.21 5.77
N ILE A 163 -2.96 18.03 5.26
CA ILE A 163 -3.56 16.69 5.17
C ILE A 163 -2.85 15.76 4.17
N GLN A 164 -2.16 16.30 3.16
CA GLN A 164 -1.36 15.51 2.22
C GLN A 164 -0.08 14.99 2.88
N ASP A 165 0.54 15.78 3.76
CA ASP A 165 1.69 15.33 4.57
C ASP A 165 1.28 14.20 5.51
N VAL A 166 0.15 14.37 6.20
CA VAL A 166 -0.42 13.37 7.09
C VAL A 166 -0.74 12.07 6.34
N PHE A 167 -1.39 12.17 5.18
CA PHE A 167 -1.66 11.01 4.34
C PHE A 167 -0.37 10.29 3.92
N SER A 168 0.64 11.04 3.47
CA SER A 168 1.91 10.48 3.03
C SER A 168 2.64 9.76 4.17
N LEU A 169 2.60 10.33 5.37
CA LEU A 169 3.15 9.71 6.58
C LEU A 169 2.41 8.40 6.93
N ILE A 170 1.08 8.42 6.95
CA ILE A 170 0.26 7.22 7.20
C ILE A 170 0.57 6.14 6.16
N PHE A 171 0.60 6.52 4.88
CA PHE A 171 0.86 5.62 3.76
C PHE A 171 2.18 4.88 3.91
N ARG A 172 3.26 5.57 4.30
CA ARG A 172 4.59 4.99 4.45
C ARG A 172 4.79 4.22 5.75
N SER A 173 3.94 4.44 6.76
CA SER A 173 4.11 3.83 8.08
C SER A 173 3.73 2.35 8.09
N LEU A 174 4.42 1.56 8.91
CA LEU A 174 3.99 0.22 9.29
C LEU A 174 2.91 0.29 10.38
N ILE A 175 3.14 1.13 11.39
CA ILE A 175 2.26 1.27 12.56
C ILE A 175 1.82 2.73 12.67
N VAL A 176 0.55 2.94 13.00
CA VAL A 176 -0.04 4.25 13.24
C VAL A 176 -0.58 4.27 14.66
N VAL A 177 0.01 5.09 15.53
CA VAL A 177 -0.50 5.34 16.89
C VAL A 177 -1.52 6.45 16.82
N CYS A 178 -2.73 6.22 17.32
CA CYS A 178 -3.80 7.22 17.35
C CYS A 178 -4.19 7.53 18.80
N ASP A 179 -3.97 8.78 19.23
CA ASP A 179 -4.42 9.25 20.54
C ASP A 179 -5.81 9.87 20.46
N PHE A 180 -6.80 9.13 20.94
CA PHE A 180 -8.20 9.55 20.90
C PHE A 180 -8.60 10.46 22.06
N THR A 181 -7.67 10.82 22.96
CA THR A 181 -7.94 11.70 24.10
C THR A 181 -8.64 12.99 23.66
N GLY A 182 -9.73 13.35 24.35
CA GLY A 182 -10.47 14.57 24.07
C GLY A 182 -11.29 14.56 22.77
N LYS A 183 -11.41 13.39 22.10
CA LYS A 183 -12.26 13.20 20.91
C LYS A 183 -11.92 14.13 19.75
N ASN A 184 -10.63 14.31 19.47
CA ASN A 184 -10.21 15.17 18.38
C ASN A 184 -10.70 14.61 17.02
N PRO A 185 -11.54 15.36 16.26
CA PRO A 185 -12.09 14.89 15.00
C PRO A 185 -11.04 14.61 13.92
N ASN A 186 -9.90 15.32 13.95
CA ASN A 186 -8.82 15.12 12.99
C ASN A 186 -8.18 13.75 13.20
N VAL A 187 -7.91 13.36 14.46
CA VAL A 187 -7.33 12.05 14.78
C VAL A 187 -8.27 10.90 14.37
N PHE A 188 -9.59 11.09 14.47
CA PHE A 188 -10.54 10.10 13.95
C PHE A 188 -10.53 10.00 12.43
N TYR A 189 -10.42 11.13 11.73
CA TYR A 189 -10.29 11.15 10.28
C TYR A 189 -9.03 10.40 9.83
N GLU A 190 -7.90 10.67 10.48
CA GLU A 190 -6.61 10.02 10.25
C GLU A 190 -6.64 8.51 10.54
N ALA A 191 -7.27 8.11 11.64
CA ALA A 191 -7.49 6.69 11.96
C ALA A 191 -8.34 5.99 10.89
N GLY A 192 -9.36 6.66 10.34
CA GLY A 192 -10.17 6.15 9.23
C GLY A 192 -9.34 5.90 7.97
N ILE A 193 -8.44 6.83 7.63
CA ILE A 193 -7.49 6.67 6.52
C ILE A 193 -6.58 5.46 6.78
N ALA A 194 -5.96 5.38 7.97
CA ALA A 194 -5.06 4.30 8.33
C ALA A 194 -5.73 2.91 8.27
N HIS A 195 -6.97 2.79 8.76
CA HIS A 195 -7.76 1.56 8.64
C HIS A 195 -8.04 1.20 7.18
N THR A 196 -8.40 2.18 6.36
CA THR A 196 -8.71 1.96 4.93
C THR A 196 -7.47 1.49 4.16
N LEU A 197 -6.30 2.01 4.49
CA LEU A 197 -5.01 1.57 3.94
C LEU A 197 -4.48 0.27 4.56
N GLY A 198 -5.21 -0.34 5.50
CA GLY A 198 -4.83 -1.61 6.12
C GLY A 198 -3.61 -1.51 7.06
N LYS A 199 -3.38 -0.35 7.66
CA LYS A 199 -2.25 -0.14 8.59
C LYS A 199 -2.51 -0.74 9.97
N HIS A 200 -1.44 -1.08 10.69
CA HIS A 200 -1.55 -1.45 12.10
C HIS A 200 -1.86 -0.22 12.95
N VAL A 201 -3.13 -0.01 13.27
CA VAL A 201 -3.54 1.06 14.18
C VAL A 201 -3.37 0.61 15.63
N VAL A 202 -2.71 1.43 16.44
CA VAL A 202 -2.56 1.27 17.89
C VAL A 202 -3.27 2.43 18.60
N PRO A 203 -4.52 2.22 19.03
CA PRO A 203 -5.27 3.25 19.74
C PRO A 203 -4.74 3.46 21.15
N ILE A 204 -4.61 4.72 21.57
CA ILE A 204 -4.35 5.12 22.95
C ILE A 204 -5.36 6.17 23.40
N THR A 205 -5.59 6.28 24.72
CA THR A 205 -6.49 7.30 25.28
C THR A 205 -6.24 7.51 26.77
N GLN A 206 -6.55 8.70 27.29
CA GLN A 206 -6.65 8.94 28.73
C GLN A 206 -7.99 8.44 29.31
N SER A 207 -9.04 8.38 28.48
CA SER A 207 -10.39 8.03 28.89
C SER A 207 -11.08 7.10 27.89
N GLU A 208 -11.69 6.03 28.39
CA GLU A 208 -12.49 5.11 27.57
C GLU A 208 -13.72 5.78 26.94
N TYR A 209 -14.19 6.88 27.54
CA TYR A 209 -15.30 7.67 27.03
C TYR A 209 -14.95 8.44 25.76
N ASP A 210 -13.66 8.57 25.45
CA ASP A 210 -13.17 9.23 24.26
C ASP A 210 -13.13 8.31 23.04
N ILE A 211 -13.24 6.99 23.25
CA ILE A 211 -13.30 6.01 22.18
C ILE A 211 -14.70 6.02 21.53
N PRO A 212 -14.80 6.27 20.21
CA PRO A 212 -16.05 6.17 19.47
C PRO A 212 -16.68 4.78 19.62
N PHE A 213 -18.01 4.72 19.61
CA PHE A 213 -18.74 3.46 19.82
C PHE A 213 -18.26 2.34 18.89
N ASP A 214 -18.07 2.63 17.60
CA ASP A 214 -17.62 1.66 16.59
C ASP A 214 -16.19 1.13 16.86
N LEU A 215 -15.37 1.89 17.59
CA LEU A 215 -14.01 1.51 17.96
C LEU A 215 -13.90 0.86 19.35
N LYS A 216 -14.97 0.84 20.15
CA LYS A 216 -14.93 0.28 21.53
C LYS A 216 -14.64 -1.21 21.60
N HIS A 217 -14.94 -1.94 20.54
CA HIS A 217 -14.64 -3.37 20.44
C HIS A 217 -13.16 -3.64 20.12
N HIS A 218 -12.41 -2.62 19.71
CA HIS A 218 -10.98 -2.72 19.47
C HIS A 218 -10.19 -2.47 20.76
N ARG A 219 -9.06 -3.17 20.91
CA ARG A 219 -8.15 -2.94 22.04
C ARG A 219 -7.49 -1.57 21.92
N TYR A 220 -7.46 -0.84 23.02
CA TYR A 220 -6.75 0.44 23.16
C TYR A 220 -5.87 0.41 24.41
N ALA A 221 -4.79 1.20 24.42
CA ALA A 221 -3.99 1.41 25.63
C ALA A 221 -4.48 2.65 26.38
N LYS A 222 -5.03 2.43 27.58
CA LYS A 222 -5.38 3.54 28.48
C LYS A 222 -4.13 4.02 29.21
N TYR A 223 -3.97 5.33 29.36
CA TYR A 223 -2.86 5.92 30.11
C TYR A 223 -3.30 7.07 31.03
N LEU A 224 -2.42 7.48 31.94
CA LEU A 224 -2.57 8.69 32.74
C LEU A 224 -1.47 9.67 32.32
N ASN A 225 -1.81 10.95 32.14
CA ASN A 225 -0.83 11.98 31.78
C ASN A 225 -0.05 12.48 33.01
N ASN A 226 0.65 11.56 33.66
CA ASN A 226 1.58 11.80 34.76
C ASN A 226 2.80 10.89 34.61
N GLY A 227 3.87 11.12 35.39
CA GLY A 227 5.13 10.40 35.20
C GLY A 227 5.01 8.86 35.23
N GLU A 228 4.24 8.32 36.19
CA GLU A 228 4.03 6.87 36.30
C GLU A 228 3.18 6.30 35.14
N GLY A 229 2.10 6.99 34.78
CA GLY A 229 1.22 6.59 33.68
C GLY A 229 1.91 6.62 32.33
N LEU A 230 2.79 7.60 32.11
CA LEU A 230 3.61 7.69 30.90
C LEU A 230 4.68 6.61 30.84
N ALA A 231 5.28 6.23 31.97
CA ALA A 231 6.21 5.10 32.02
C ALA A 231 5.50 3.78 31.69
N ALA A 232 4.31 3.56 32.26
CA ALA A 232 3.48 2.39 31.98
C ALA A 232 3.00 2.34 30.52
N LEU A 233 2.62 3.49 29.94
CA LEU A 233 2.29 3.61 28.52
C LEU A 233 3.49 3.21 27.67
N SER A 234 4.69 3.73 27.96
CA SER A 234 5.90 3.43 27.20
C SER A 234 6.20 1.92 27.19
N GLN A 235 6.11 1.26 28.35
CA GLN A 235 6.32 -0.18 28.47
C GLN A 235 5.27 -0.98 27.67
N THR A 236 4.00 -0.60 27.79
CA THR A 236 2.89 -1.24 27.07
C THR A 236 3.07 -1.12 25.55
N LEU A 237 3.40 0.07 25.07
CA LEU A 237 3.65 0.33 23.66
C LEU A 237 4.88 -0.40 23.15
N THR A 238 5.97 -0.47 23.92
CA THR A 238 7.17 -1.22 23.55
C THR A 238 6.84 -2.69 23.29
N GLY A 239 6.07 -3.32 24.18
CA GLY A 239 5.62 -4.70 24.00
C GLY A 239 4.72 -4.86 22.77
N ARG A 240 3.81 -3.91 22.54
CA ARG A 240 2.93 -3.91 21.37
C ARG A 240 3.71 -3.77 20.06
N PHE A 241 4.66 -2.83 19.97
CA PHE A 241 5.46 -2.61 18.77
C PHE A 241 6.33 -3.82 18.42
N LYS A 242 6.97 -4.44 19.41
CA LYS A 242 7.72 -5.70 19.22
C LYS A 242 6.83 -6.85 18.75
N GLY A 243 5.58 -6.91 19.23
CA GLY A 243 4.63 -7.91 18.76
C GLY A 243 4.16 -7.69 17.32
N LEU A 244 4.27 -6.46 16.81
CA LEU A 244 3.87 -6.08 15.46
C LEU A 244 5.04 -6.08 14.46
N SER A 245 6.29 -6.03 14.93
CA SER A 245 7.49 -6.18 14.07
C SER A 245 7.67 -7.60 13.53
N GLY A 246 7.01 -8.60 14.13
CA GLY A 246 7.14 -10.02 13.79
C GLY A 246 6.20 -10.46 12.66
N GLY A 247 6.50 -10.07 11.42
CA GLY A 247 5.96 -10.73 10.23
C GLY A 247 6.97 -11.75 9.69
N VAL A 248 6.69 -13.05 9.86
CA VAL A 248 7.41 -14.23 9.33
C VAL A 248 8.71 -14.63 10.07
N VAL A 249 8.61 -15.58 11.02
CA VAL A 249 9.18 -16.96 10.99
C VAL A 249 8.62 -17.72 12.21
N TRP A 250 7.77 -18.71 11.97
CA TRP A 250 7.72 -19.97 12.72
C TRP A 250 7.92 -21.09 11.72
#